data_AF-G4YNM5-F1
#
_entry.id   AF-G4YNM5-F1
#
_cell.length_a   1.000
_cell.length_b   1.000
_cell.length_c   1.000
_cell.angle_alpha   90.00
_cell.angle_beta   90.00
_cell.angle_gamma   90.00
#
_symmetry.space_group_name_H-M   'P 1'
#
loop_
_entity.id
_entity.type
_entity.pdbx_description
1 polymer ?
#
loop_
_entity_poly.entity_id
_entity_poly.type
_entity_poly.pdbx_seq_one_letter_code
_entity_poly.pdbx_strand_id
1 'polypeptide(L)'
;MMAAALPVEGEEAVDVQLIRRRMQQGLPPQDVQEYLWRVRLEAEGIPDVVVAPDIDPRQFDAQQTSNMPTLQSFGLEETDPNRVPDDKWRRELLADFAELRQLIARWEAIGPPKAETLTAGNVPTEILRTKVPRMSDEDGWIAFFFGKPGAEASATPPHLRLLLQFDQVLTRRLLDYHAAWLSEEEAAPLSRARAVWIYALLARLDKPVHANVAATIRQILRRCWTLRSELEAPSEVQLKSLNILIVIAGDFFGQLHDLE
;
A
#
# COMPACT_ATOMS: atom_id res chain seq x y z
N MET A 1 20.62 -30.94 20.18
CA MET A 1 21.97 -30.62 20.70
C MET A 1 21.87 -29.25 21.36
N MET A 2 21.59 -29.19 22.66
CA MET A 2 21.49 -27.92 23.39
C MET A 2 22.91 -27.46 23.75
N ALA A 3 23.30 -26.30 23.22
CA ALA A 3 24.55 -25.64 23.59
C ALA A 3 24.42 -25.13 25.04
N ALA A 4 25.29 -25.60 25.91
CA ALA A 4 25.41 -25.10 27.27
C ALA A 4 25.78 -23.61 27.21
N ALA A 5 24.88 -22.74 27.68
CA ALA A 5 25.18 -21.33 27.84
C ALA A 5 26.12 -21.18 29.05
N LEU A 6 27.39 -20.93 28.74
CA LEU A 6 28.57 -20.69 29.59
C LEU A 6 29.38 -21.93 29.98
N PRO A 7 30.55 -22.16 29.34
CA PRO A 7 31.57 -23.03 29.90
C PRO A 7 32.22 -22.29 31.08
N VAL A 8 32.07 -22.82 32.30
CA VAL A 8 32.92 -22.41 33.42
C VAL A 8 34.22 -23.21 33.29
N GLU A 9 35.06 -22.83 32.33
CA GLU A 9 36.45 -23.28 32.26
C GLU A 9 37.25 -22.44 33.27
N GLY A 10 37.38 -22.96 34.49
CA GLY A 10 38.17 -22.36 35.57
C GLY A 10 38.34 -23.37 36.71
N GLU A 11 39.54 -23.41 37.30
CA GLU A 11 40.12 -24.47 38.15
C GLU A 11 39.39 -24.86 39.45
N GLU A 12 38.15 -24.41 39.67
CA GLU A 12 37.29 -24.89 40.76
C GLU A 12 36.15 -25.72 40.17
N ALA A 13 36.42 -27.01 39.96
CA ALA A 13 35.38 -27.97 39.59
C ALA A 13 34.28 -27.93 40.67
N VAL A 14 33.15 -27.30 40.34
CA VAL A 14 32.00 -27.20 41.24
C VAL A 14 31.57 -28.60 41.63
N ASP A 15 31.63 -28.93 42.92
CA ASP A 15 31.21 -30.24 43.42
C ASP A 15 29.68 -30.35 43.41
N VAL A 16 29.14 -30.75 42.25
CA VAL A 16 27.71 -30.95 42.03
C VAL A 16 27.12 -31.98 43.01
N GLN A 17 27.93 -32.93 43.52
CA GLN A 17 27.48 -33.93 44.49
C GLN A 17 27.29 -33.31 45.88
N LEU A 18 28.19 -32.41 46.29
CA LEU A 18 28.03 -31.62 47.51
C LEU A 18 26.79 -30.74 47.44
N ILE A 19 26.55 -30.08 46.30
CA ILE A 19 25.35 -29.26 46.07
C ILE A 19 24.08 -30.12 46.20
N ARG A 20 24.04 -31.29 45.55
CA ARG A 20 22.91 -32.24 45.66
C ARG A 20 22.67 -32.70 47.11
N ARG A 21 23.74 -33.02 47.86
CA ARG A 21 23.64 -33.41 49.28
C ARG A 21 23.08 -32.28 50.14
N ARG A 22 23.56 -31.05 49.95
CA ARG A 22 23.08 -29.86 50.68
C ARG A 22 21.62 -29.51 50.34
N MET A 23 21.23 -29.65 49.06
CA MET A 23 19.83 -29.52 48.62
C MET A 23 18.93 -30.54 49.33
N GLN A 24 19.34 -31.82 49.38
CA GLN A 24 18.59 -32.88 50.07
C GLN A 24 18.46 -32.63 51.58
N GLN A 25 19.46 -31.99 52.19
CA GLN A 25 19.45 -31.59 53.59
C GLN A 25 18.62 -30.32 53.86
N GLY A 26 18.07 -29.67 52.82
CA GLY A 26 17.26 -28.46 52.95
C GLY A 26 18.04 -27.21 53.38
N LEU A 27 19.37 -27.23 53.30
CA LEU A 27 20.20 -26.09 53.69
C LEU A 27 20.11 -24.97 52.63
N PRO A 28 20.04 -23.69 53.01
CA PRO A 28 20.08 -22.60 52.05
C PRO A 28 21.41 -22.57 51.27
N PRO A 29 21.43 -22.01 50.05
CA PRO A 29 22.66 -21.82 49.30
C PRO A 29 23.59 -20.86 50.04
N GLN A 30 24.89 -21.14 50.04
CA GLN A 30 25.90 -20.31 50.70
C GLN A 30 26.38 -19.17 49.79
N ASP A 31 26.30 -19.35 48.48
CA ASP A 31 26.73 -18.37 47.48
C ASP A 31 25.87 -18.39 46.21
N VAL A 32 26.00 -17.35 45.38
CA VAL A 32 25.30 -17.16 44.10
C VAL A 32 25.59 -18.31 43.14
N GLN A 33 26.84 -18.78 43.07
CA GLN A 33 27.21 -19.88 42.18
C GLN A 33 26.49 -21.19 42.58
N GLU A 34 26.43 -21.50 43.87
CA GLU A 34 25.67 -22.66 44.38
C GLU A 34 24.18 -22.52 44.03
N TYR A 35 23.60 -21.34 44.22
CA TYR A 35 22.20 -21.09 43.87
C TYR A 35 21.90 -21.35 42.38
N LEU A 36 22.71 -20.81 41.46
CA LEU A 36 22.51 -21.02 40.03
C LEU A 36 22.64 -22.49 39.61
N TRP A 37 23.56 -23.24 40.23
CA TRP A 37 23.67 -24.68 40.01
C TRP A 37 22.45 -25.44 40.52
N ARG A 38 21.91 -25.06 41.68
CA ARG A 38 20.66 -25.63 42.20
C ARG A 38 19.48 -25.38 41.27
N VAL A 39 19.36 -24.17 40.72
CA VAL A 39 18.32 -23.82 39.73
C VAL A 39 18.47 -24.65 38.47
N ARG A 40 19.69 -24.90 37.98
CA ARG A 40 19.92 -25.79 36.83
C ARG A 40 19.48 -27.23 37.12
N LEU A 41 19.84 -27.76 38.28
CA LEU A 41 19.45 -29.11 38.71
C LEU A 41 17.94 -29.25 38.91
N GLU A 42 17.27 -28.20 39.40
CA GLU A 42 15.81 -28.15 39.54
C GLU A 42 15.13 -28.07 38.16
N ALA A 43 15.62 -27.20 37.28
CA ALA A 43 15.13 -27.07 35.92
C ALA A 43 15.31 -28.36 35.09
N GLU A 44 16.37 -29.14 35.31
CA GLU A 44 16.54 -30.47 34.71
C GLU A 44 15.42 -31.45 35.10
N GLY A 45 14.83 -31.27 36.30
CA GLY A 45 13.69 -32.06 36.78
C GLY A 45 12.33 -31.54 36.32
N ILE A 46 12.27 -30.36 35.70
CA ILE A 46 11.06 -29.74 35.20
C ILE A 46 11.01 -29.93 33.67
N PRO A 47 9.89 -30.41 33.10
CA PRO A 47 9.75 -30.47 31.65
C PRO A 47 9.84 -29.07 31.01
N ASP A 48 10.60 -28.97 29.91
CA ASP A 48 10.86 -27.72 29.18
C ASP A 48 9.57 -27.04 28.67
N VAL A 49 8.57 -27.84 28.32
CA VAL A 49 7.24 -27.38 27.92
C VAL A 49 6.19 -28.21 28.64
N VAL A 50 5.22 -27.52 29.25
CA VAL A 50 4.04 -28.13 29.87
C VAL A 50 2.80 -27.70 29.09
N VAL A 51 1.95 -28.66 28.72
CA VAL A 51 0.63 -28.41 28.13
C VAL A 51 -0.42 -28.84 29.15
N ALA A 52 -1.37 -27.97 29.45
CA ALA A 52 -2.48 -28.29 30.33
C ALA A 52 -3.45 -29.25 29.61
N PRO A 53 -3.64 -30.50 30.07
CA PRO A 53 -4.49 -31.47 29.39
C PRO A 53 -5.98 -31.21 29.58
N ASP A 54 -6.35 -30.50 30.65
CA ASP A 54 -7.75 -30.31 31.05
C ASP A 54 -8.42 -29.10 30.38
N ILE A 55 -7.66 -28.31 29.62
CA ILE A 55 -8.17 -27.16 28.87
C ILE A 55 -8.15 -27.54 27.39
N ASP A 56 -9.32 -27.65 26.78
CA ASP A 56 -9.44 -27.82 25.33
C ASP A 56 -9.52 -26.44 24.65
N PRO A 57 -8.47 -26.00 23.93
CA PRO A 57 -8.44 -24.68 23.30
C PRO A 57 -9.53 -24.51 22.23
N ARG A 58 -9.98 -25.62 21.61
CA ARG A 58 -10.90 -25.59 20.48
C ARG A 58 -12.34 -25.26 20.86
N GLN A 59 -12.67 -25.35 22.15
CA GLN A 59 -13.98 -24.92 22.65
C GLN A 59 -14.24 -23.41 22.40
N PHE A 60 -13.17 -22.63 22.24
CA PHE A 60 -13.23 -21.19 22.03
C PHE A 60 -13.18 -20.77 20.55
N ASP A 61 -12.94 -21.72 19.62
CA ASP A 61 -12.85 -21.42 18.18
C ASP A 61 -14.17 -20.83 17.66
N ALA A 62 -15.32 -21.30 18.16
CA ALA A 62 -16.64 -20.79 17.81
C ALA A 62 -16.93 -19.38 18.35
N GLN A 63 -16.15 -18.91 19.33
CA GLN A 63 -16.27 -17.58 19.93
C GLN A 63 -15.27 -16.58 19.31
N GLN A 64 -14.43 -17.04 18.37
CA GLN A 64 -13.47 -16.19 17.70
C GLN A 64 -14.21 -15.19 16.80
N THR A 65 -13.95 -13.91 17.01
CA THR A 65 -14.45 -12.86 16.12
C THR A 65 -13.65 -12.85 14.81
N SER A 66 -14.32 -12.56 13.70
CA SER A 66 -13.61 -12.29 12.45
C SER A 66 -12.68 -11.10 12.65
N ASN A 67 -11.40 -11.29 12.35
CA ASN A 67 -10.39 -10.24 12.47
C ASN A 67 -10.57 -9.15 11.39
N MET A 68 -11.15 -9.51 10.24
CA MET A 68 -11.22 -8.63 9.08
C MET A 68 -12.67 -8.34 8.67
N PRO A 69 -13.02 -7.07 8.36
CA PRO A 69 -14.29 -6.77 7.73
C PRO A 69 -14.38 -7.46 6.36
N THR A 70 -15.52 -8.07 6.07
CA THR A 70 -15.79 -8.70 4.77
C THR A 70 -15.89 -7.62 3.72
N LEU A 71 -14.81 -7.43 2.94
CA LEU A 71 -14.82 -6.50 1.83
C LEU A 71 -15.58 -7.15 0.67
N GLN A 72 -16.52 -6.42 0.05
CA GLN A 72 -17.14 -6.88 -1.18
C GLN A 72 -16.03 -7.22 -2.18
N SER A 73 -16.02 -8.48 -2.58
CA SER A 73 -14.98 -9.02 -3.42
C SER A 73 -15.29 -8.70 -4.88
N PHE A 74 -14.25 -8.50 -5.68
CA PHE A 74 -14.38 -8.18 -7.09
C PHE A 74 -15.10 -9.34 -7.81
N GLY A 75 -16.02 -9.04 -8.73
CA GLY A 75 -16.62 -10.06 -9.61
C GLY A 75 -17.70 -10.96 -9.02
N LEU A 76 -18.28 -10.63 -7.84
CA LEU A 76 -19.44 -11.36 -7.31
C LEU A 76 -20.72 -11.17 -8.13
N GLU A 77 -20.84 -10.06 -8.85
CA GLU A 77 -21.93 -9.82 -9.79
C GLU A 77 -21.46 -10.17 -11.20
N GLU A 78 -22.24 -11.00 -11.90
CA GLU A 78 -22.07 -11.30 -13.32
C GLU A 78 -22.07 -9.98 -14.11
N THR A 79 -20.87 -9.50 -14.44
CA THR A 79 -20.75 -8.30 -15.29
C THR A 79 -21.17 -8.70 -16.69
N ASP A 80 -22.06 -7.92 -17.30
CA ASP A 80 -22.49 -8.12 -18.68
C ASP A 80 -21.24 -8.26 -19.59
N PRO A 81 -21.07 -9.39 -20.30
CA PRO A 81 -19.89 -9.66 -21.12
C PRO A 81 -19.66 -8.58 -22.19
N ASN A 82 -20.70 -7.86 -22.62
CA ASN A 82 -20.58 -6.76 -23.58
C ASN A 82 -19.89 -5.51 -23.01
N ARG A 83 -19.74 -5.42 -21.68
CA ARG A 83 -19.08 -4.31 -20.98
C ARG A 83 -17.62 -4.59 -20.69
N VAL A 84 -17.20 -5.84 -20.80
CA VAL A 84 -15.83 -6.27 -20.54
C VAL A 84 -14.99 -6.05 -21.80
N PRO A 85 -13.80 -5.44 -21.69
CA PRO A 85 -12.94 -5.25 -22.85
C PRO A 85 -12.30 -6.57 -23.30
N ASP A 86 -12.09 -6.69 -24.61
CA ASP A 86 -11.39 -7.82 -25.22
C ASP A 86 -9.92 -7.94 -24.76
N ASP A 87 -9.41 -9.18 -24.72
CA ASP A 87 -8.07 -9.53 -24.25
C ASP A 87 -6.96 -8.91 -25.09
N LYS A 88 -7.19 -8.75 -26.40
CA LYS A 88 -6.25 -8.06 -27.28
C LYS A 88 -6.14 -6.58 -26.89
N TRP A 89 -7.28 -5.93 -26.70
CA TRP A 89 -7.33 -4.53 -26.29
C TRP A 89 -6.68 -4.32 -24.92
N ARG A 90 -6.90 -5.23 -23.96
CA ARG A 90 -6.25 -5.16 -22.63
C ARG A 90 -4.73 -5.18 -22.76
N ARG A 91 -4.17 -6.08 -23.58
CA ARG A 91 -2.72 -6.18 -23.80
C ARG A 91 -2.13 -4.94 -24.48
N GLU A 92 -2.81 -4.40 -25.48
CA GLU A 92 -2.39 -3.17 -26.17
C GLU A 92 -2.39 -1.98 -25.19
N LEU A 93 -3.44 -1.81 -24.40
CA LEU A 93 -3.52 -0.76 -23.38
C LEU A 93 -2.37 -0.86 -22.35
N LEU A 94 -2.07 -2.07 -21.88
CA LEU A 94 -0.99 -2.28 -20.90
C LEU A 94 0.39 -1.97 -21.48
N ALA A 95 0.60 -2.27 -22.76
CA ALA A 95 1.82 -1.93 -23.47
C ALA A 95 1.98 -0.41 -23.61
N ASP A 96 0.93 0.28 -24.07
CA ASP A 96 0.92 1.75 -24.20
C ASP A 96 1.15 2.44 -22.85
N PHE A 97 0.53 1.91 -21.79
CA PHE A 97 0.71 2.44 -20.44
C PHE A 97 2.15 2.24 -19.94
N ALA A 98 2.76 1.09 -20.23
CA ALA A 98 4.16 0.85 -19.88
C ALA A 98 5.10 1.80 -20.64
N GLU A 99 4.85 2.04 -21.92
CA GLU A 99 5.62 3.00 -22.73
C GLU A 99 5.49 4.42 -22.17
N LEU A 100 4.28 4.88 -21.86
CA LEU A 100 4.05 6.19 -21.24
C LEU A 100 4.88 6.37 -19.96
N ARG A 101 4.94 5.34 -19.11
CA ARG A 101 5.72 5.38 -17.88
C ARG A 101 7.23 5.45 -18.13
N GLN A 102 7.72 4.71 -19.13
CA GLN A 102 9.12 4.79 -19.54
C GLN A 102 9.46 6.19 -20.08
N LEU A 103 8.56 6.81 -20.84
CA LEU A 103 8.73 8.18 -21.32
C LEU A 103 8.77 9.17 -20.14
N ILE A 104 7.84 9.09 -19.19
CA ILE A 104 7.83 9.94 -17.99
C ILE A 104 9.14 9.79 -17.21
N ALA A 105 9.59 8.56 -16.95
CA ALA A 105 10.83 8.29 -16.25
C ALA A 105 12.06 8.85 -16.99
N ARG A 106 12.06 8.78 -18.32
CA ARG A 106 13.12 9.37 -19.15
C ARG A 106 13.16 10.89 -19.01
N TRP A 107 12.01 11.56 -19.07
CA TRP A 107 11.93 13.01 -18.91
C TRP A 107 12.27 13.46 -17.49
N GLU A 108 11.92 12.67 -16.48
CA GLU A 108 12.33 12.91 -15.09
C GLU A 108 13.86 12.82 -14.94
N ALA A 109 14.50 11.83 -15.57
CA ALA A 109 15.95 11.65 -15.54
C ALA A 109 16.71 12.75 -16.31
N ILE A 110 16.16 13.26 -17.41
CA ILE A 110 16.70 14.41 -18.14
C ILE A 110 16.60 15.69 -17.29
N GLY A 111 15.57 15.77 -16.43
CA GLY A 111 15.23 16.96 -15.66
C GLY A 111 14.57 18.04 -16.53
N PRO A 112 14.09 19.14 -15.92
CA PRO A 112 13.64 20.28 -16.71
C PRO A 112 14.77 20.74 -17.63
N PRO A 113 14.49 21.19 -18.87
CA PRO A 113 15.52 21.75 -19.72
C PRO A 113 16.22 22.83 -18.91
N LYS A 114 17.54 22.70 -18.75
CA LYS A 114 18.37 23.77 -18.21
C LYS A 114 18.02 24.98 -19.05
N ALA A 115 17.33 25.97 -18.47
CA ALA A 115 17.17 27.24 -19.14
C ALA A 115 18.59 27.63 -19.52
N GLU A 116 18.91 27.62 -20.82
CA GLU A 116 20.19 28.10 -21.28
C GLU A 116 20.29 29.49 -20.71
N THR A 117 21.19 29.67 -19.74
CA THR A 117 21.62 31.00 -19.33
C THR A 117 22.36 31.55 -20.53
N LEU A 118 21.61 32.03 -21.52
CA LEU A 118 22.12 32.80 -22.62
C LEU A 118 22.90 33.95 -21.98
N THR A 119 24.19 33.92 -22.24
CA THR A 119 25.16 34.90 -21.78
C THR A 119 24.96 36.17 -22.62
N ALA A 120 23.84 36.84 -22.42
CA ALA A 120 23.55 38.16 -22.96
C ALA A 120 22.50 38.77 -22.03
N GLY A 121 22.92 39.74 -21.21
CA GLY A 121 22.14 40.27 -20.10
C GLY A 121 20.70 40.63 -20.47
N ASN A 122 19.75 39.87 -19.92
CA ASN A 122 18.51 40.35 -19.30
C ASN A 122 17.62 39.16 -18.92
N VAL A 123 17.34 39.06 -17.61
CA VAL A 123 16.33 38.23 -16.92
C VAL A 123 16.44 36.70 -17.14
N PRO A 124 16.71 35.90 -16.07
CA PRO A 124 16.57 34.45 -16.17
C PRO A 124 15.16 34.10 -16.64
N THR A 125 15.04 33.31 -17.71
CA THR A 125 13.73 32.73 -18.06
C THR A 125 13.41 31.69 -17.00
N GLU A 126 12.81 32.12 -15.90
CA GLU A 126 12.34 31.24 -14.84
C GLU A 126 11.44 30.19 -15.48
N ILE A 127 11.73 28.93 -15.24
CA ILE A 127 10.87 27.82 -15.65
C ILE A 127 9.51 28.09 -15.02
N LEU A 128 8.56 28.61 -15.80
CA LEU A 128 7.20 28.91 -15.35
C LEU A 128 6.58 27.65 -14.75
N ARG A 129 6.67 27.49 -13.44
CA ARG A 129 6.00 26.41 -12.71
C ARG A 129 4.53 26.79 -12.66
N THR A 130 3.69 25.81 -12.95
CA THR A 130 2.25 25.93 -12.73
C THR A 130 2.03 26.15 -11.24
N LYS A 131 1.26 27.18 -10.88
CA LYS A 131 0.90 27.41 -9.48
C LYS A 131 -0.06 26.29 -9.07
N VAL A 132 0.38 25.47 -8.12
CA VAL A 132 -0.38 24.34 -7.61
C VAL A 132 -0.85 24.63 -6.18
N PRO A 133 -2.03 24.14 -5.76
CA PRO A 133 -2.49 24.27 -4.38
C PRO A 133 -1.54 23.61 -3.38
N ARG A 134 -1.72 23.93 -2.09
CA ARG A 134 -0.99 23.24 -1.03
C ARG A 134 -1.46 21.79 -0.96
N MET A 135 -0.58 20.87 -0.55
CA MET A 135 -0.92 19.45 -0.45
C MET A 135 -2.14 19.16 0.44
N SER A 136 -2.37 19.98 1.49
CA SER A 136 -3.50 19.85 2.41
C SER A 136 -4.78 20.55 1.94
N ASP A 137 -4.74 21.32 0.87
CA ASP A 137 -5.84 22.17 0.39
C ASP A 137 -6.73 21.41 -0.58
N GLU A 138 -7.62 20.58 -0.02
CA GLU A 138 -8.49 19.68 -0.77
C GLU A 138 -9.44 20.43 -1.72
N ASP A 139 -10.11 21.48 -1.24
CA ASP A 139 -10.98 22.34 -2.05
C ASP A 139 -10.22 23.03 -3.19
N GLY A 140 -8.97 23.46 -2.90
CA GLY A 140 -8.07 24.01 -3.90
C GLY A 140 -7.76 23.01 -5.01
N TRP A 141 -7.55 21.73 -4.68
CA TRP A 141 -7.32 20.68 -5.66
C TRP A 141 -8.56 20.34 -6.49
N ILE A 142 -9.75 20.30 -5.88
CA ILE A 142 -11.02 20.13 -6.61
C ILE A 142 -11.16 21.24 -7.67
N ALA A 143 -10.97 22.50 -7.25
CA ALA A 143 -11.03 23.65 -8.14
C ALA A 143 -9.95 23.61 -9.23
N PHE A 144 -8.75 23.13 -8.90
CA PHE A 144 -7.64 23.01 -9.84
C PHE A 144 -7.92 21.95 -10.93
N PHE A 145 -8.48 20.80 -10.55
CA PHE A 145 -8.75 19.69 -11.47
C PHE A 145 -10.01 19.87 -12.31
N PHE A 146 -11.07 20.41 -11.71
CA PHE A 146 -12.40 20.44 -12.33
C PHE A 146 -12.89 21.84 -12.67
N GLY A 147 -12.16 22.89 -12.24
CA GLY A 147 -12.62 24.28 -12.35
C GLY A 147 -13.63 24.62 -11.25
N LYS A 148 -13.90 25.93 -11.07
CA LYS A 148 -14.97 26.40 -10.18
C LYS A 148 -16.19 26.82 -11.01
N PRO A 149 -17.42 26.41 -10.62
CA PRO A 149 -18.61 26.93 -11.26
C PRO A 149 -18.72 28.44 -11.00
N GLY A 150 -18.73 29.24 -12.09
CA GLY A 150 -18.89 30.70 -12.02
C GLY A 150 -17.60 31.52 -11.91
N ALA A 151 -16.41 30.91 -11.93
CA ALA A 151 -15.15 31.63 -12.05
C ALA A 151 -14.51 31.42 -13.43
N GLU A 152 -13.74 32.40 -13.93
CA GLU A 152 -12.96 32.27 -15.18
C GLU A 152 -11.81 31.24 -15.09
N ALA A 153 -11.61 30.61 -13.94
CA ALA A 153 -10.59 29.59 -13.73
C ALA A 153 -10.97 28.27 -14.44
N SER A 154 -10.41 28.07 -15.63
CA SER A 154 -10.51 26.84 -16.39
C SER A 154 -9.93 25.63 -15.63
N ALA A 155 -10.57 24.47 -15.78
CA ALA A 155 -10.04 23.20 -15.28
C ALA A 155 -8.65 22.94 -15.86
N THR A 156 -7.69 22.54 -15.02
CA THR A 156 -6.32 22.27 -15.47
C THR A 156 -6.18 20.80 -15.90
N PRO A 157 -5.79 20.49 -17.14
CA PRO A 157 -5.49 19.11 -17.56
C PRO A 157 -4.12 18.62 -17.05
N PRO A 158 -3.95 17.30 -16.86
CA PRO A 158 -2.65 16.71 -16.53
C PRO A 158 -1.75 16.67 -17.76
N HIS A 159 -0.88 17.67 -17.90
CA HIS A 159 0.17 17.67 -18.90
C HIS A 159 1.48 17.18 -18.30
N LEU A 160 2.38 16.65 -19.14
CA LEU A 160 3.65 16.06 -18.69
C LEU A 160 4.47 16.99 -17.77
N ARG A 161 4.62 18.27 -18.14
CA ARG A 161 5.38 19.25 -17.35
C ARG A 161 4.78 19.51 -15.96
N LEU A 162 3.47 19.36 -15.81
CA LEU A 162 2.78 19.49 -14.52
C LEU A 162 2.98 18.21 -13.69
N LEU A 163 2.85 17.03 -14.29
CA LEU A 163 3.08 15.76 -13.60
C LEU A 163 4.53 15.62 -13.11
N LEU A 164 5.51 16.12 -13.86
CA LEU A 164 6.91 16.14 -13.45
C LEU A 164 7.20 17.13 -12.30
N GLN A 165 6.27 18.04 -11.98
CA GLN A 165 6.37 18.88 -10.77
C GLN A 165 5.88 18.15 -9.52
N PHE A 166 5.15 17.05 -9.68
CA PHE A 166 4.65 16.26 -8.55
C PHE A 166 5.73 15.26 -8.12
N ASP A 167 6.08 15.34 -6.83
CA ASP A 167 6.85 14.30 -6.17
C ASP A 167 5.94 13.10 -5.84
N GLN A 168 6.54 12.02 -5.35
CA GLN A 168 5.79 10.81 -5.01
C GLN A 168 4.86 11.02 -3.82
N VAL A 169 5.20 11.92 -2.89
CA VAL A 169 4.36 12.23 -1.72
C VAL A 169 3.06 12.88 -2.19
N LEU A 170 3.16 13.94 -3.00
CA LEU A 170 2.00 14.62 -3.56
C LEU A 170 1.21 13.69 -4.48
N THR A 171 1.87 12.93 -5.37
CA THR A 171 1.19 12.00 -6.29
C THR A 171 0.31 11.00 -5.53
N ARG A 172 0.83 10.41 -4.45
CA ARG A 172 0.07 9.48 -3.59
C ARG A 172 -1.09 10.19 -2.91
N ARG A 173 -0.85 11.39 -2.35
CA ARG A 173 -1.89 12.17 -1.67
C ARG A 173 -3.03 12.57 -2.61
N LEU A 174 -2.72 12.97 -3.84
CA LEU A 174 -3.73 13.30 -4.86
C LEU A 174 -4.53 12.07 -5.26
N LEU A 175 -3.89 10.90 -5.33
CA LEU A 175 -4.60 9.64 -5.58
C LEU A 175 -5.54 9.29 -4.42
N ASP A 176 -5.13 9.51 -3.16
CA ASP A 176 -5.98 9.33 -1.98
C ASP A 176 -7.20 10.26 -2.02
N TYR A 177 -7.03 11.53 -2.41
CA TYR A 177 -8.15 12.45 -2.62
C TYR A 177 -9.12 11.94 -3.68
N HIS A 178 -8.60 11.50 -4.84
CA HIS A 178 -9.47 10.93 -5.86
C HIS A 178 -10.21 9.67 -5.40
N ALA A 179 -9.60 8.82 -4.57
CA ALA A 179 -10.26 7.66 -4.00
C ALA A 179 -11.39 8.06 -3.04
N ALA A 180 -11.13 9.00 -2.13
CA ALA A 180 -12.12 9.53 -1.19
C ALA A 180 -13.32 10.15 -1.93
N TRP A 181 -13.06 11.07 -2.87
CA TRP A 181 -14.11 11.73 -3.65
C TRP A 181 -14.89 10.79 -4.57
N LEU A 182 -14.36 9.61 -4.89
CA LEU A 182 -15.09 8.61 -5.66
C LEU A 182 -16.02 7.80 -4.75
N SER A 183 -15.64 7.62 -3.49
CA SER A 183 -16.38 6.84 -2.48
C SER A 183 -17.54 7.60 -1.83
N GLU A 184 -17.63 8.92 -1.98
CA GLU A 184 -18.78 9.70 -1.51
C GLU A 184 -20.07 9.25 -2.22
N GLU A 185 -21.13 8.98 -1.45
CA GLU A 185 -22.41 8.44 -1.97
C GLU A 185 -23.12 9.40 -2.93
N GLU A 186 -22.91 10.70 -2.76
CA GLU A 186 -23.43 11.77 -3.63
C GLU A 186 -22.52 12.06 -4.85
N ALA A 187 -21.42 11.31 -5.00
CA ALA A 187 -20.47 11.56 -6.08
C ALA A 187 -21.12 11.31 -7.45
N ALA A 188 -21.07 12.34 -8.30
CA ALA A 188 -21.44 12.26 -9.70
C ALA A 188 -20.74 11.09 -10.41
N PRO A 189 -21.31 10.57 -11.51
CA PRO A 189 -20.67 9.52 -12.32
C PRO A 189 -19.23 9.92 -12.70
N LEU A 190 -18.36 8.93 -12.88
CA LEU A 190 -16.96 9.17 -13.22
C LEU A 190 -16.83 10.12 -14.42
N SER A 191 -16.40 11.35 -14.16
CA SER A 191 -16.20 12.34 -15.21
C SER A 191 -14.93 12.03 -16.00
N ARG A 192 -14.91 12.40 -17.28
CA ARG A 192 -13.73 12.22 -18.13
C ARG A 192 -12.50 12.92 -17.55
N ALA A 193 -12.66 14.14 -17.03
CA ALA A 193 -11.57 14.89 -16.41
C ALA A 193 -10.96 14.13 -15.22
N ARG A 194 -11.82 13.54 -14.38
CA ARG A 194 -11.38 12.73 -13.24
C ARG A 194 -10.64 11.48 -13.68
N ALA A 195 -11.18 10.75 -14.66
CA ALA A 195 -10.54 9.55 -15.18
C ALA A 195 -9.14 9.83 -15.75
N VAL A 196 -8.99 10.93 -16.49
CA VAL A 196 -7.70 11.36 -17.06
C VAL A 196 -6.70 11.72 -15.94
N TRP A 197 -7.14 12.39 -14.88
CA TRP A 197 -6.29 12.69 -13.72
C TRP A 197 -5.85 11.44 -12.96
N ILE A 198 -6.77 10.51 -12.69
CA ILE A 198 -6.43 9.23 -12.03
C ILE A 198 -5.44 8.46 -12.91
N TYR A 199 -5.69 8.34 -14.21
CA TYR A 199 -4.77 7.69 -15.16
C TYR A 199 -3.37 8.32 -15.14
N ALA A 200 -3.29 9.65 -15.16
CA ALA A 200 -2.03 10.37 -15.15
C ALA A 200 -1.25 10.20 -13.83
N LEU A 201 -1.93 10.22 -12.68
CA LEU A 201 -1.33 9.97 -11.38
C LEU A 201 -0.86 8.51 -11.24
N LEU A 202 -1.63 7.55 -11.74
CA LEU A 202 -1.22 6.15 -11.83
C LEU A 202 0.00 5.97 -12.74
N ALA A 203 0.10 6.70 -13.85
CA ALA A 203 1.29 6.70 -14.70
C ALA A 203 2.52 7.27 -13.95
N ARG A 204 2.32 8.30 -13.12
CA ARG A 204 3.39 8.94 -12.36
C ARG A 204 3.87 8.15 -11.13
N LEU A 205 3.03 7.27 -10.60
CA LEU A 205 3.29 6.52 -9.37
C LEU A 205 4.45 5.54 -9.52
N ASP A 206 5.46 5.58 -8.64
CA ASP A 206 6.61 4.66 -8.72
C ASP A 206 6.29 3.21 -8.27
N LYS A 207 7.06 2.25 -8.79
CA LYS A 207 7.10 0.86 -8.31
C LYS A 207 8.40 0.65 -7.50
N PRO A 208 8.38 -0.11 -6.39
CA PRO A 208 7.29 -0.93 -5.86
C PRO A 208 6.18 -0.11 -5.16
N VAL A 209 4.93 -0.59 -5.27
CA VAL A 209 3.78 0.04 -4.62
C VAL A 209 3.73 -0.39 -3.15
N HIS A 210 3.72 0.57 -2.23
CA HIS A 210 3.56 0.29 -0.80
C HIS A 210 2.12 -0.07 -0.44
N ALA A 211 1.93 -0.80 0.66
CA ALA A 211 0.63 -1.32 1.10
C ALA A 211 -0.49 -0.25 1.18
N ASN A 212 -0.18 0.96 1.68
CA ASN A 212 -1.17 2.04 1.75
C ASN A 212 -1.65 2.47 0.36
N VAL A 213 -0.73 2.68 -0.57
CA VAL A 213 -1.06 3.07 -1.96
C VAL A 213 -1.80 1.93 -2.66
N ALA A 214 -1.42 0.68 -2.41
CA ALA A 214 -2.14 -0.48 -2.91
C ALA A 214 -3.60 -0.53 -2.40
N ALA A 215 -3.85 -0.14 -1.14
CA ALA A 215 -5.19 0.00 -0.62
C ALA A 215 -5.99 1.10 -1.35
N THR A 216 -5.37 2.26 -1.59
CA THR A 216 -5.99 3.35 -2.38
C THR A 216 -6.33 2.91 -3.81
N ILE A 217 -5.42 2.21 -4.49
CA ILE A 217 -5.67 1.65 -5.84
C ILE A 217 -6.84 0.66 -5.81
N ARG A 218 -6.92 -0.21 -4.78
CA ARG A 218 -8.04 -1.14 -4.61
C ARG A 218 -9.36 -0.42 -4.35
N GLN A 219 -9.35 0.67 -3.60
CA GLN A 219 -10.56 1.48 -3.36
C GLN A 219 -11.08 2.10 -4.67
N ILE A 220 -10.18 2.67 -5.49
CA ILE A 220 -10.53 3.17 -6.82
C ILE A 220 -11.05 2.04 -7.71
N LEU A 221 -10.35 0.91 -7.74
CA LEU A 221 -10.74 -0.26 -8.53
C LEU A 221 -12.16 -0.74 -8.18
N ARG A 222 -12.47 -0.87 -6.88
CA ARG A 222 -13.81 -1.28 -6.40
C ARG A 222 -14.86 -0.31 -6.87
N ARG A 223 -14.63 0.99 -6.68
CA ARG A 223 -15.62 1.99 -7.08
C ARG A 223 -15.80 2.04 -8.60
N CYS A 224 -14.73 1.92 -9.39
CA CYS A 224 -14.85 1.81 -10.83
C CYS A 224 -15.61 0.55 -11.27
N TRP A 225 -15.44 -0.57 -10.56
CA TRP A 225 -16.19 -1.79 -10.82
C TRP A 225 -17.68 -1.60 -10.52
N THR A 226 -18.04 -1.12 -9.33
CA THR A 226 -19.42 -0.82 -8.94
C THR A 226 -20.09 0.13 -9.94
N LEU A 227 -19.41 1.23 -10.29
CA LEU A 227 -19.92 2.16 -11.28
C LEU A 227 -20.12 1.50 -12.65
N ARG A 228 -19.29 0.54 -13.05
CA ARG A 228 -19.46 -0.19 -14.32
C ARG A 228 -20.68 -1.12 -14.29
N SER A 229 -20.95 -1.76 -13.15
CA SER A 229 -22.14 -2.61 -12.95
C SER A 229 -23.43 -1.80 -12.96
N GLU A 230 -23.46 -0.65 -12.26
CA GLU A 230 -24.64 0.20 -12.09
C GLU A 230 -25.06 0.99 -13.35
N LEU A 231 -24.24 1.01 -14.41
CA LEU A 231 -24.58 1.77 -15.62
C LEU A 231 -25.77 1.16 -16.37
N GLU A 232 -26.88 1.88 -16.46
CA GLU A 232 -28.04 1.44 -17.27
C GLU A 232 -27.84 1.74 -18.78
N ALA A 233 -27.34 2.93 -19.11
CA ALA A 233 -27.08 3.38 -20.49
C ALA A 233 -25.76 4.16 -20.58
N PRO A 234 -24.60 3.48 -20.54
CA PRO A 234 -23.31 4.16 -20.49
C PRO A 234 -22.97 4.87 -21.81
N SER A 235 -22.47 6.10 -21.69
CA SER A 235 -21.72 6.69 -22.80
C SER A 235 -20.50 5.83 -23.11
N GLU A 236 -20.18 5.64 -24.40
CA GLU A 236 -18.99 4.89 -24.83
C GLU A 236 -17.71 5.41 -24.16
N VAL A 237 -17.61 6.73 -23.95
CA VAL A 237 -16.46 7.35 -23.29
C VAL A 237 -16.38 6.97 -21.81
N GLN A 238 -17.52 6.91 -21.12
CA GLN A 238 -17.57 6.55 -19.69
C GLN A 238 -17.18 5.09 -19.48
N LEU A 239 -17.75 4.18 -20.28
CA LEU A 239 -17.43 2.76 -20.24
C LEU A 239 -15.94 2.51 -20.52
N LYS A 240 -15.40 3.14 -21.58
CA LYS A 240 -13.97 3.05 -21.91
C LYS A 240 -13.10 3.58 -20.77
N SER A 241 -13.46 4.71 -20.17
CA SER A 241 -12.70 5.29 -19.05
C SER A 241 -12.66 4.35 -17.83
N LEU A 242 -13.80 3.75 -17.47
CA LEU A 242 -13.87 2.77 -16.39
C LEU A 242 -13.03 1.53 -16.69
N ASN A 243 -13.15 0.97 -17.89
CA ASN A 243 -12.38 -0.20 -18.30
C ASN A 243 -10.88 0.07 -18.30
N ILE A 244 -10.43 1.24 -18.75
CA ILE A 244 -9.01 1.63 -18.69
C ILE A 244 -8.50 1.63 -17.24
N LEU A 245 -9.24 2.28 -16.33
CA LEU A 245 -8.83 2.36 -14.93
C LEU A 245 -8.84 0.99 -14.25
N ILE A 246 -9.84 0.16 -14.53
CA ILE A 246 -9.94 -1.21 -14.00
C ILE A 246 -8.76 -2.06 -14.46
N VAL A 247 -8.43 -2.05 -15.76
CA VAL A 247 -7.31 -2.84 -16.30
C VAL A 247 -5.97 -2.36 -15.75
N ILE A 248 -5.76 -1.05 -15.61
CA ILE A 248 -4.50 -0.54 -15.06
C ILE A 248 -4.38 -0.86 -13.57
N ALA A 249 -5.40 -0.57 -12.77
CA ALA A 249 -5.38 -0.87 -11.35
C ALA A 249 -5.28 -2.38 -11.10
N GLY A 250 -6.01 -3.18 -11.87
CA GLY A 250 -6.06 -4.62 -11.77
C GLY A 250 -4.81 -5.31 -12.29
N ASP A 251 -4.59 -5.26 -13.59
CA ASP A 251 -3.58 -6.07 -14.28
C ASP A 251 -2.18 -5.45 -14.19
N PHE A 252 -2.05 -4.12 -14.34
CA PHE A 252 -0.73 -3.48 -14.31
C PHE A 252 -0.15 -3.37 -12.89
N PHE A 253 -1.00 -3.07 -11.90
CA PHE A 253 -0.59 -2.95 -10.50
C PHE A 253 -0.85 -4.23 -9.69
N GLY A 254 -1.44 -5.27 -10.28
CA GLY A 254 -1.69 -6.55 -9.61
C GLY A 254 -2.68 -6.44 -8.45
N GLN A 255 -3.63 -5.51 -8.51
CA GLN A 255 -4.60 -5.28 -7.42
C GLN A 255 -5.94 -5.97 -7.63
N LEU A 256 -6.15 -6.57 -8.80
CA LEU A 256 -7.25 -7.49 -9.03
C LEU A 256 -6.78 -8.85 -8.51
N HIS A 257 -7.26 -9.22 -7.32
CA HIS A 257 -7.08 -10.58 -6.82
C HIS A 257 -8.32 -11.37 -7.21
N ASP A 258 -8.09 -12.57 -7.74
CA ASP A 258 -9.15 -13.57 -7.87
C ASP A 258 -9.68 -13.91 -6.47
N LEU A 259 -10.97 -14.21 -6.41
CA LEU A 259 -11.64 -14.72 -5.21
C LEU A 259 -10.90 -16.00 -4.77
N GLU A 260 -10.30 -15.99 -3.58
CA GLU A 260 -9.99 -17.24 -2.85
C GLU A 260 -11.28 -17.90 -2.37
#